data_AF-A0A945CI90-F1
#
_entry.id   AF-A0A945CI90-F1
#
_cell.length_a   1.000
_cell.length_b   1.000
_cell.length_c   1.000
_cell.angle_alpha   90.00
_cell.angle_beta   90.00
_cell.angle_gamma   90.00
#
_symmetry.space_group_name_H-M   'P 1'
#
loop_
_entity.id
_entity.type
_entity.pdbx_description
1 polymer ?
#
loop_
_entity_poly.entity_id
_entity_poly.type
_entity_poly.pdbx_seq_one_letter_code
_entity_poly.pdbx_strand_id
1 'polypeptide(L)'
;MVGIRNRRQRLLLRAVALSTVLGILLIGAVLLKPAPEQYVPGEKIAGLTDDLGRLLPSDYPRIEFVDASLQAGIDFQHFNGVRSVQLPEDMGSGAAWGDYDNDGNLDLYAVNIAGPLTTSPEHLLTSPAHNALYHNRGDGSFDEVAKQTGVDFRGIGQAAAWGDYDNDGNLDLATTRYG
;
A
#
# COMPACT_ATOMS: atom_id res chain seq x y z
N MET A 1 -59.98 -10.34 -45.16
CA MET A 1 -58.72 -10.82 -44.54
C MET A 1 -57.59 -9.76 -44.42
N VAL A 2 -57.70 -8.57 -45.02
CA VAL A 2 -56.60 -7.57 -45.08
C VAL A 2 -56.46 -6.70 -43.82
N GLY A 3 -57.55 -6.41 -43.09
CA GLY A 3 -57.52 -5.51 -41.91
C GLY A 3 -56.78 -6.03 -40.67
N ILE A 4 -56.74 -7.35 -40.47
CA ILE A 4 -56.07 -7.97 -39.31
C ILE A 4 -54.54 -7.94 -39.47
N ARG A 5 -54.04 -8.08 -40.72
CA ARG A 5 -52.61 -8.05 -41.04
C ARG A 5 -51.98 -6.67 -40.78
N ASN A 6 -52.70 -5.61 -41.11
CA ASN A 6 -52.27 -4.22 -40.88
C ASN A 6 -52.22 -3.86 -39.39
N ARG A 7 -53.12 -4.40 -38.56
CA ARG A 7 -53.12 -4.17 -37.10
C ARG A 7 -51.94 -4.87 -36.42
N ARG A 8 -51.62 -6.11 -36.82
CA ARG A 8 -50.44 -6.86 -36.32
C ARG A 8 -49.12 -6.18 -36.71
N GLN A 9 -49.00 -5.69 -37.95
CA GLN A 9 -47.81 -4.94 -38.39
C GLN A 9 -47.61 -3.64 -37.60
N ARG A 10 -48.68 -2.88 -37.32
CA ARG A 10 -48.59 -1.66 -36.49
C ARG A 10 -48.21 -1.95 -35.03
N LEU A 11 -48.69 -3.05 -34.47
CA LEU A 11 -48.31 -3.49 -33.12
C LEU A 11 -46.85 -3.93 -33.05
N LEU A 12 -46.37 -4.67 -34.05
CA LEU A 12 -44.96 -5.07 -34.16
C LEU A 12 -44.03 -3.87 -34.31
N LEU A 13 -44.37 -2.91 -35.18
CA LEU A 13 -43.58 -1.68 -35.36
C LEU A 13 -43.50 -0.85 -34.07
N ARG A 14 -44.60 -0.75 -33.31
CA ARG A 14 -44.61 -0.08 -32.00
C ARG A 14 -43.77 -0.82 -30.96
N ALA A 15 -43.84 -2.15 -30.93
CA ALA A 15 -43.04 -2.96 -30.01
C ALA A 15 -41.54 -2.82 -30.31
N VAL A 16 -41.15 -2.85 -31.59
CA VAL A 16 -39.77 -2.62 -32.02
C VAL A 16 -39.30 -1.22 -31.63
N ALA A 17 -40.09 -0.18 -31.95
CA ALA A 17 -39.75 1.19 -31.57
C ALA A 17 -39.58 1.36 -30.04
N LEU A 18 -40.47 0.76 -29.25
CA LEU A 18 -40.38 0.80 -27.79
C LEU A 18 -39.13 0.07 -27.28
N SER A 19 -38.80 -1.10 -27.83
CA SER A 19 -37.57 -1.82 -27.46
C SER A 19 -36.31 -1.07 -27.85
N THR A 20 -36.29 -0.35 -28.98
CA THR A 20 -35.16 0.47 -29.39
C THR A 20 -34.97 1.67 -28.45
N VAL A 21 -36.06 2.36 -28.09
CA VAL A 21 -36.00 3.47 -27.13
C VAL A 21 -35.52 2.98 -25.77
N LEU A 22 -36.04 1.85 -25.28
CA LEU A 22 -35.60 1.27 -24.02
C LEU A 22 -34.12 0.87 -24.06
N GLY A 23 -33.65 0.31 -25.18
CA GLY A 23 -32.24 -0.02 -25.39
C GLY A 23 -31.34 1.20 -25.39
N ILE A 24 -31.75 2.28 -26.05
CA ILE A 24 -31.00 3.56 -26.06
C ILE A 24 -30.94 4.16 -24.65
N LEU A 25 -32.06 4.14 -23.90
CA LEU A 25 -32.09 4.63 -22.53
C LEU A 25 -31.20 3.80 -21.59
N LEU A 26 -31.17 2.47 -21.75
CA LEU A 26 -30.30 1.58 -20.99
C LEU A 26 -28.82 1.83 -21.31
N ILE A 27 -28.46 1.96 -22.59
CA ILE A 27 -27.10 2.28 -23.01
C ILE A 27 -26.69 3.65 -22.47
N GLY A 28 -27.56 4.65 -22.59
CA GLY A 28 -27.36 5.97 -22.00
C GLY A 28 -27.12 5.89 -20.49
N ALA A 29 -27.94 5.13 -19.76
CA ALA A 29 -27.79 4.95 -18.32
C ALA A 29 -26.49 4.22 -17.92
N VAL A 30 -25.89 3.41 -18.79
CA VAL A 30 -24.58 2.78 -18.56
C VAL A 30 -23.44 3.74 -18.89
N LEU A 31 -23.54 4.48 -19.99
CA LEU A 31 -22.50 5.40 -20.47
C LEU A 31 -22.45 6.71 -19.69
N LEU A 32 -23.57 7.16 -19.13
CA LEU A 32 -23.69 8.37 -18.31
C LEU A 32 -23.50 8.08 -16.82
N LYS A 33 -23.11 6.86 -16.43
CA LYS A 33 -22.75 6.61 -15.04
C LYS A 33 -21.61 7.57 -14.66
N PRO A 34 -21.77 8.34 -13.58
CA PRO A 34 -20.65 9.14 -13.09
C PRO A 34 -19.46 8.22 -12.85
N ALA A 35 -18.26 8.70 -13.17
CA ALA A 35 -17.04 8.00 -12.79
C ALA A 35 -17.09 7.75 -11.27
N PRO A 36 -16.60 6.58 -10.80
CA PRO A 36 -16.47 6.36 -9.37
C PRO A 36 -15.71 7.54 -8.76
N GLU A 37 -16.23 8.04 -7.64
CA GLU A 37 -15.64 9.16 -6.91
C GLU A 37 -14.17 8.81 -6.61
N GLN A 38 -13.26 9.67 -7.06
CA GLN A 38 -11.83 9.42 -6.89
C GLN A 38 -11.47 9.66 -5.43
N TYR A 39 -10.86 8.68 -4.77
CA TYR A 39 -10.41 8.82 -3.38
C TYR A 39 -9.47 10.03 -3.24
N VAL A 40 -9.83 10.95 -2.33
CA VAL A 40 -8.99 12.07 -1.93
C VAL A 40 -8.43 11.78 -0.54
N PRO A 41 -7.10 11.61 -0.39
CA PRO A 41 -6.48 11.38 0.91
C PRO A 41 -6.85 12.49 1.91
N GLY A 42 -7.39 12.10 3.07
CA GLY A 42 -7.76 13.02 4.16
C GLY A 42 -9.17 13.60 4.07
N GLU A 43 -9.94 13.30 3.02
CA GLU A 43 -11.35 13.68 2.96
C GLU A 43 -12.18 12.86 3.96
N LYS A 44 -13.12 13.52 4.65
CA LYS A 44 -14.08 12.83 5.53
C LYS A 44 -15.10 12.09 4.68
N ILE A 45 -15.06 10.76 4.71
CA ILE A 45 -16.00 9.92 3.98
C ILE A 45 -17.19 9.62 4.89
N ALA A 46 -18.38 10.11 4.51
CA ALA A 46 -19.61 9.90 5.25
C ALA A 46 -19.90 8.39 5.43
N GLY A 47 -19.99 7.93 6.69
CA GLY A 47 -20.25 6.53 7.05
C GLY A 47 -19.01 5.63 7.13
N LEU A 48 -17.81 6.13 6.83
CA LEU A 48 -16.53 5.41 7.03
C LEU A 48 -15.70 6.06 8.14
N THR A 49 -15.70 7.39 8.22
CA THR A 49 -15.13 8.14 9.34
C THR A 49 -16.25 8.58 10.27
N ASP A 50 -16.54 7.79 11.30
CA ASP A 50 -17.22 8.32 12.48
C ASP A 50 -16.19 9.10 13.31
N ASP A 51 -16.48 10.38 13.61
CA ASP A 51 -15.73 11.12 14.62
C ASP A 51 -16.03 10.48 15.99
N LEU A 52 -15.21 9.51 16.40
CA LEU A 52 -15.17 8.99 17.77
C LEU A 52 -14.56 10.06 18.70
N GLY A 53 -15.22 11.21 18.79
CA GLY A 53 -14.82 12.31 19.67
C GLY A 53 -15.31 12.06 21.09
N ARG A 54 -14.45 11.53 21.95
CA ARG A 54 -14.66 11.65 23.40
C ARG A 54 -14.25 13.05 23.81
N LEU A 55 -15.19 13.85 24.33
CA LEU A 55 -14.86 15.12 24.98
C LEU A 55 -13.92 14.82 26.15
N LEU A 56 -12.65 15.19 26.00
CA LEU A 56 -11.66 15.11 27.07
C LEU A 56 -11.83 16.35 27.97
N PRO A 57 -11.65 16.21 29.30
CA PRO A 57 -11.54 17.35 30.21
C PRO A 57 -10.53 18.39 29.71
N SER A 58 -10.74 19.67 30.00
CA SER A 58 -9.85 20.75 29.55
C SER A 58 -8.42 20.68 30.10
N ASP A 59 -8.24 19.93 31.20
CA ASP A 59 -6.98 19.64 31.88
C ASP A 59 -6.34 18.31 31.44
N TYR A 60 -6.92 17.62 30.45
CA TYR A 60 -6.36 16.39 29.92
C TYR A 60 -5.03 16.70 29.19
N PRO A 61 -3.94 15.97 29.50
CA PRO A 61 -2.66 16.22 28.85
C PRO A 61 -2.79 16.02 27.34
N ARG A 62 -2.39 17.03 26.57
CA ARG A 62 -2.30 16.89 25.11
C ARG A 62 -1.09 16.03 24.78
N ILE A 63 -1.35 14.93 24.11
CA ILE A 63 -0.32 14.11 23.48
C ILE A 63 -0.14 14.67 22.07
N GLU A 64 1.05 15.18 21.79
CA GLU A 64 1.44 15.62 20.45
C GLU A 64 2.43 14.60 19.89
N PHE A 65 2.15 14.14 18.67
CA PHE A 65 3.08 13.32 17.90
C PHE A 65 3.82 14.24 16.94
N VAL A 66 5.14 14.09 16.89
CA VAL A 66 6.00 14.79 15.93
C VAL A 66 6.74 13.76 15.10
N ASP A 67 6.90 14.04 13.81
CA ASP A 67 7.79 13.25 12.97
C ASP A 67 9.23 13.61 13.31
N ALA A 68 9.99 12.63 13.79
CA ALA A 68 11.40 12.78 14.15
C ALA A 68 12.33 11.99 13.21
N SER A 69 11.80 11.37 12.15
CA SER A 69 12.55 10.40 11.32
C SER A 69 13.81 11.02 10.73
N LEU A 70 13.67 12.16 10.04
CA LEU A 70 14.81 12.85 9.42
C LEU A 70 15.81 13.40 10.45
N GLN A 71 15.33 13.89 11.60
CA GLN A 71 16.19 14.37 12.67
C GLN A 71 17.01 13.23 13.30
N ALA A 72 16.41 12.05 13.39
CA ALA A 72 17.05 10.84 13.87
C ALA A 72 17.94 10.16 12.82
N GLY A 73 18.03 10.67 11.57
CA GLY A 73 18.81 10.04 10.51
C GLY A 73 18.10 8.89 9.78
N ILE A 74 16.80 8.69 10.03
CA ILE A 74 15.96 7.71 9.34
C ILE A 74 15.27 8.39 8.15
N ASP A 75 15.88 8.27 6.97
CA ASP A 75 15.30 8.71 5.69
C ASP A 75 14.80 7.50 4.88
N PHE A 76 13.85 6.76 5.46
CA PHE A 76 13.30 5.56 4.83
C PHE A 76 12.13 5.92 3.92
N GLN A 77 12.27 5.62 2.63
CA GLN A 77 11.17 5.68 1.69
C GLN A 77 10.76 4.26 1.26
N HIS A 78 9.63 3.79 1.75
CA HIS A 78 8.98 2.62 1.18
C HIS A 78 8.61 2.92 -0.27
N PHE A 79 8.81 1.97 -1.19
CA PHE A 79 8.59 2.18 -2.61
C PHE A 79 7.27 2.89 -2.91
N ASN A 80 7.41 4.02 -3.60
CA ASN A 80 6.35 4.97 -3.90
C ASN A 80 6.01 5.06 -5.40
N GLY A 81 6.55 4.15 -6.22
CA GLY A 81 6.28 4.11 -7.66
C GLY A 81 4.93 3.46 -8.00
N VAL A 82 4.66 3.36 -9.30
CA VAL A 82 3.42 2.76 -9.81
C VAL A 82 3.41 1.26 -9.53
N ARG A 83 2.36 0.81 -8.86
CA ARG A 83 2.11 -0.60 -8.52
C ARG A 83 1.34 -1.30 -9.64
N SER A 84 1.57 -2.60 -9.79
CA SER A 84 0.81 -3.46 -10.70
C SER A 84 -0.52 -3.95 -10.09
N VAL A 85 -0.79 -3.60 -8.82
CA VAL A 85 -1.99 -3.96 -8.03
C VAL A 85 -2.08 -5.48 -7.86
N GLN A 86 -1.04 -6.04 -7.26
CA GLN A 86 -0.94 -7.46 -6.91
C GLN A 86 -0.71 -7.59 -5.41
N LEU A 87 -1.23 -8.67 -4.82
CA LEU A 87 -1.23 -8.86 -3.36
C LEU A 87 0.14 -8.64 -2.69
N PRO A 88 1.28 -9.15 -3.20
CA PRO A 88 2.58 -8.91 -2.54
C PRO A 88 3.00 -7.44 -2.51
N GLU A 89 2.54 -6.63 -3.46
CA GLU A 89 2.79 -5.19 -3.48
C GLU A 89 1.87 -4.47 -2.49
N ASP A 90 0.60 -4.86 -2.42
CA ASP A 90 -0.44 -4.17 -1.66
C ASP A 90 -0.42 -4.47 -0.14
N MET A 91 0.17 -5.60 0.27
CA MET A 91 0.26 -5.99 1.68
C MET A 91 1.27 -5.17 2.50
N GLY A 92 2.06 -4.30 1.86
CA GLY A 92 3.10 -3.50 2.51
C GLY A 92 4.28 -4.35 2.96
N SER A 93 5.25 -3.72 3.63
CA SER A 93 6.45 -4.38 4.14
C SER A 93 6.54 -4.29 5.66
N GLY A 94 7.18 -5.28 6.27
CA GLY A 94 7.43 -5.31 7.70
C GLY A 94 8.64 -4.48 8.14
N ALA A 95 8.84 -4.41 9.46
CA ALA A 95 10.05 -3.91 10.09
C ALA A 95 10.30 -4.72 11.37
N ALA A 96 11.55 -4.78 11.82
CA ALA A 96 11.95 -5.52 13.02
C ALA A 96 13.04 -4.77 13.79
N TRP A 97 12.85 -4.64 15.10
CA TRP A 97 13.86 -4.11 16.02
C TRP A 97 14.73 -5.25 16.57
N GLY A 98 16.04 -5.06 16.62
CA GLY A 98 17.00 -6.02 17.14
C GLY A 98 18.37 -5.38 17.34
N ASP A 99 19.11 -5.83 18.35
CA ASP A 99 20.49 -5.39 18.65
C ASP A 99 21.46 -6.30 17.89
N TYR A 100 21.81 -5.94 16.65
CA TYR A 100 22.51 -6.86 15.75
C TYR A 100 24.02 -6.95 16.02
N ASP A 101 24.59 -5.93 16.68
CA ASP A 101 26.01 -5.86 17.02
C ASP A 101 26.29 -5.98 18.53
N ASN A 102 25.25 -6.22 19.33
CA ASN A 102 25.30 -6.50 20.77
C ASN A 102 25.88 -5.32 21.57
N ASP A 103 25.58 -4.09 21.15
CA ASP A 103 26.03 -2.86 21.79
C ASP A 103 25.06 -2.35 22.89
N GLY A 104 23.90 -3.01 23.02
CA GLY A 104 22.85 -2.69 23.99
C GLY A 104 21.81 -1.70 23.48
N ASN A 105 21.95 -1.19 22.26
CA ASN A 105 21.00 -0.31 21.59
C ASN A 105 20.19 -1.12 20.57
N LEU A 106 18.87 -0.94 20.55
CA LEU A 106 18.05 -1.58 19.51
C LEU A 106 18.24 -0.87 18.18
N ASP A 107 18.61 -1.63 17.15
CA ASP A 107 18.66 -1.21 15.75
C ASP A 107 17.36 -1.53 15.02
N LEU A 108 17.14 -0.91 13.86
CA LEU A 108 15.93 -1.06 13.07
C LEU A 108 16.23 -1.63 11.69
N TYR A 109 15.66 -2.81 11.40
CA TYR A 109 15.58 -3.32 10.03
C TYR A 109 14.22 -2.97 9.41
N ALA A 110 14.22 -2.25 8.30
CA ALA A 110 13.03 -1.88 7.56
C ALA A 110 12.99 -2.64 6.22
N VAL A 111 11.95 -3.45 6.01
CA VAL A 111 11.76 -4.19 4.78
C VAL A 111 11.15 -3.28 3.73
N ASN A 112 11.60 -3.42 2.49
CA ASN A 112 11.12 -2.63 1.37
C ASN A 112 10.79 -3.52 0.17
N ILE A 113 10.15 -2.89 -0.81
CA ILE A 113 9.93 -3.45 -2.13
C ILE A 113 10.74 -2.59 -3.10
N ALA A 114 11.57 -3.18 -3.94
CA ALA A 114 12.43 -2.44 -4.86
C ALA A 114 11.69 -1.94 -6.13
N GLY A 115 10.48 -2.43 -6.40
CA GLY A 115 9.66 -2.02 -7.54
C GLY A 115 8.42 -2.92 -7.69
N PRO A 116 7.55 -2.65 -8.68
CA PRO A 116 6.42 -3.54 -8.97
C PRO A 116 6.92 -4.91 -9.42
N LEU A 117 6.09 -5.94 -9.29
CA LEU A 117 6.37 -7.33 -9.68
C LEU A 117 6.67 -7.49 -11.17
N THR A 118 6.23 -6.55 -11.99
CA THR A 118 6.52 -6.49 -13.43
C THR A 118 7.92 -5.94 -13.73
N THR A 119 8.65 -5.46 -12.74
CA THR A 119 10.02 -4.96 -12.90
C THR A 119 10.95 -6.12 -13.20
N SER A 120 11.79 -5.96 -14.21
CA SER A 120 12.77 -6.98 -14.55
C SER A 120 13.86 -7.09 -13.47
N PRO A 121 14.46 -8.28 -13.26
CA PRO A 121 15.47 -8.48 -12.23
C PRO A 121 16.64 -7.48 -12.30
N GLU A 122 17.10 -7.14 -13.50
CA GLU A 122 18.19 -6.18 -13.68
C GLU A 122 17.84 -4.75 -13.25
N HIS A 123 16.57 -4.35 -13.39
CA HIS A 123 16.11 -3.04 -12.93
C HIS A 123 15.85 -3.01 -11.42
N LEU A 124 15.50 -4.14 -10.80
CA LEU A 124 15.39 -4.22 -9.34
C LEU A 124 16.76 -3.96 -8.69
N LEU A 125 17.85 -4.49 -9.26
CA LEU A 125 19.21 -4.32 -8.72
C LEU A 125 19.69 -2.87 -8.70
N THR A 126 19.14 -2.00 -9.54
CA THR A 126 19.48 -0.57 -9.59
C THR A 126 18.45 0.31 -8.89
N SER A 127 17.43 -0.28 -8.27
CA SER A 127 16.40 0.48 -7.56
C SER A 127 16.99 1.27 -6.39
N PRO A 128 16.57 2.53 -6.19
CA PRO A 128 16.88 3.27 -4.97
C PRO A 128 16.17 2.66 -3.75
N ALA A 129 15.03 1.98 -3.93
CA ALA A 129 14.32 1.32 -2.85
C ALA A 129 14.95 -0.05 -2.55
N HIS A 130 15.37 -0.24 -1.31
CA HIS A 130 15.98 -1.45 -0.79
C HIS A 130 15.62 -1.62 0.69
N ASN A 131 15.80 -2.83 1.21
CA ASN A 131 15.74 -3.04 2.65
C ASN A 131 16.83 -2.21 3.33
N ALA A 132 16.51 -1.56 4.44
CA ALA A 132 17.42 -0.70 5.17
C ALA A 132 17.69 -1.28 6.56
N LEU A 133 18.92 -1.12 7.05
CA LEU A 133 19.31 -1.44 8.41
C LEU A 133 19.84 -0.15 9.02
N TYR A 134 19.16 0.34 10.04
CA TYR A 134 19.50 1.56 10.76
C TYR A 134 20.18 1.20 12.08
N HIS A 135 21.49 1.42 12.15
CA HIS A 135 22.28 1.24 13.37
C HIS A 135 22.05 2.40 14.34
N ASN A 136 21.66 2.10 15.58
CA ASN A 136 21.36 3.08 16.61
C ASN A 136 22.64 3.51 17.33
N ARG A 137 22.99 4.79 17.27
CA ARG A 137 24.21 5.32 17.92
C ARG A 137 24.09 5.46 19.45
N GLY A 138 22.93 5.14 20.03
CA GLY A 138 22.64 5.26 21.46
C GLY A 138 22.28 6.69 21.94
N ASP A 139 22.34 7.69 21.05
CA ASP A 139 21.98 9.08 21.34
C ASP A 139 20.63 9.51 20.72
N GLY A 140 19.88 8.55 20.17
CA GLY A 140 18.63 8.77 19.46
C GLY A 140 18.81 9.09 17.96
N SER A 141 20.05 9.04 17.45
CA SER A 141 20.35 9.08 16.01
C SER A 141 20.73 7.71 15.45
N PHE A 142 20.54 7.56 14.15
CA PHE A 142 20.72 6.32 13.41
C PHE A 142 21.58 6.51 12.16
N ASP A 143 22.32 5.46 11.79
CA ASP A 143 23.05 5.34 10.52
C ASP A 143 22.46 4.24 9.66
N GLU A 144 22.21 4.51 8.38
CA GLU A 144 21.87 3.47 7.42
C GLU A 144 23.14 2.69 7.03
N VAL A 145 23.14 1.38 7.32
CA VAL A 145 24.29 0.48 7.19
C VAL A 145 23.99 -0.80 6.42
N ALA A 146 22.83 -0.92 5.74
CA ALA A 146 22.44 -2.18 5.08
C ALA A 146 23.44 -2.63 4.03
N LYS A 147 24.03 -1.71 3.26
CA LYS A 147 24.99 -2.04 2.22
C LYS A 147 26.31 -2.55 2.79
N GLN A 148 26.74 -1.96 3.90
CA GLN A 148 27.97 -2.29 4.61
C GLN A 148 27.88 -3.66 5.27
N THR A 149 26.69 -4.03 5.73
CA THR A 149 26.36 -5.31 6.36
C THR A 149 25.88 -6.38 5.37
N GLY A 150 25.62 -6.00 4.11
CA GLY A 150 25.21 -6.92 3.05
C GLY A 150 23.73 -7.32 3.08
N VAL A 151 22.90 -6.57 3.81
CA VAL A 151 21.45 -6.81 3.93
C VAL A 151 20.59 -5.82 3.12
N ASP A 152 21.21 -5.05 2.21
CA ASP A 152 20.59 -4.06 1.31
C ASP A 152 19.82 -4.72 0.14
N PHE A 153 19.00 -5.71 0.47
CA PHE A 153 18.30 -6.50 -0.52
C PHE A 153 17.36 -5.64 -1.38
N ARG A 154 17.41 -5.88 -2.70
CA ARG A 154 16.58 -5.24 -3.71
C ARG A 154 15.68 -6.27 -4.39
N GLY A 155 14.44 -6.34 -3.94
CA GLY A 155 13.42 -7.22 -4.50
C GLY A 155 12.09 -7.00 -3.80
N ILE A 156 11.22 -8.01 -3.77
CA ILE A 156 9.90 -7.90 -3.16
C ILE A 156 9.95 -8.43 -1.72
N GLY A 157 10.49 -7.61 -0.80
CA GLY A 157 10.54 -7.96 0.62
C GLY A 157 9.15 -8.00 1.26
N GLN A 158 8.96 -8.87 2.25
CA GLN A 158 7.68 -9.04 2.94
C GLN A 158 7.82 -8.84 4.46
N ALA A 159 8.60 -9.69 5.13
CA ALA A 159 8.77 -9.63 6.58
C ALA A 159 10.23 -9.87 7.00
N ALA A 160 10.53 -9.50 8.24
CA ALA A 160 11.80 -9.74 8.90
C ALA A 160 11.57 -10.16 10.35
N ALA A 161 12.48 -10.98 10.88
CA ALA A 161 12.54 -11.35 12.28
C ALA A 161 14.00 -11.55 12.71
N TRP A 162 14.31 -11.11 13.92
CA TRP A 162 15.60 -11.34 14.56
C TRP A 162 15.53 -12.56 15.48
N GLY A 163 16.64 -13.30 15.57
CA GLY A 163 16.80 -14.36 16.56
C GLY A 163 18.18 -14.98 16.48
N ASP A 164 18.72 -15.42 17.61
CA ASP A 164 19.96 -16.20 17.68
C ASP A 164 19.67 -17.63 17.21
N TYR A 165 19.83 -17.89 15.92
CA TYR A 165 19.39 -19.13 15.28
C TYR A 165 20.37 -20.27 15.51
N ASP A 166 21.67 -19.98 15.54
CA ASP A 166 22.72 -20.98 15.75
C ASP A 166 23.30 -21.03 17.18
N ASN A 167 22.75 -20.18 18.07
CA ASN A 167 23.09 -20.11 19.49
C ASN A 167 24.56 -19.69 19.72
N ASP A 168 25.08 -18.78 18.89
CA ASP A 168 26.40 -18.18 19.05
C ASP A 168 26.40 -16.89 19.90
N GLY A 169 25.21 -16.40 20.27
CA GLY A 169 25.00 -15.21 21.08
C GLY A 169 24.88 -13.92 20.28
N ASN A 170 24.93 -13.97 18.95
CA ASN A 170 24.64 -12.86 18.04
C ASN A 170 23.24 -13.06 17.41
N LEU A 171 22.58 -11.96 17.06
CA LEU A 171 21.28 -12.06 16.39
C LEU A 171 21.45 -12.36 14.90
N ASP A 172 20.75 -13.38 14.41
CA ASP A 172 20.56 -13.63 12.99
C ASP A 172 19.30 -12.93 12.48
N LEU A 173 19.35 -12.54 11.20
CA LEU A 173 18.23 -11.93 10.50
C LEU A 173 17.56 -12.91 9.54
N ALA A 174 16.33 -13.31 9.86
CA ALA A 174 15.46 -14.04 8.95
C ALA A 174 14.58 -13.07 8.15
N THR A 175 14.53 -13.22 6.83
CA THR A 175 13.66 -12.41 5.97
C THR A 175 12.80 -13.27 5.05
N THR A 176 11.60 -12.79 4.74
CA THR A 176 10.74 -13.39 3.72
C THR A 176 10.58 -12.45 2.53
N ARG A 177 10.46 -13.04 1.35
CA ARG A 177 10.31 -12.32 0.09
C ARG A 177 9.41 -13.08 -0.86
N TYR A 178 8.85 -12.36 -1.82
CA TYR A 178 8.16 -12.94 -2.97
C TYR A 178 9.14 -13.07 -4.14
N GLY A 179 9.28 -14.27 -4.69
CA GLY A 179 10.19 -14.57 -5.81
C GLY A 179 11.14 -15.72 -5.55
#